data_AF-A0A2V3ZEF7-F1
#
_entry.id   AF-A0A2V3ZEF7-F1
#
_cell.length_a   1.000
_cell.length_b   1.000
_cell.length_c   1.000
_cell.angle_alpha   90.00
_cell.angle_beta   90.00
_cell.angle_gamma   90.00
#
_symmetry.space_group_name_H-M   'P 1'
#
loop_
_entity.id
_entity.type
_entity.pdbx_description
1 polymer ?
#
loop_
_entity_poly.entity_id
_entity_poly.type
_entity_poly.pdbx_seq_one_letter_code
_entity_poly.pdbx_strand_id
1 'polypeptide(L)'
;MQALLSRHLPHRLIARDPLPNANTMAGAAIPASLTERCLNVAAMDENEVWRAFGGHPEGLNAQEVSKIRAEHGDNQIPAQKPSPWWVHLWLCYRNPFNLLLTVLGIISYATEDLFA
;
A
#
# COMPACT_ATOMS: atom_id res chain seq x y z
N MET A 1 -16.22 -10.07 35.00
CA MET A 1 -15.12 -9.10 34.85
C MET A 1 -14.36 -9.49 33.59
N GLN A 2 -14.00 -8.52 32.73
CA GLN A 2 -13.25 -8.67 31.46
C GLN A 2 -14.14 -9.09 30.26
N ALA A 3 -14.13 -8.42 29.09
CA ALA A 3 -13.20 -7.44 28.52
C ALA A 3 -13.95 -6.39 27.68
N LEU A 4 -13.93 -5.13 28.13
CA LEU A 4 -14.22 -3.94 27.33
C LEU A 4 -12.90 -3.44 26.72
N LEU A 5 -12.39 -4.13 25.69
CA LEU A 5 -11.18 -3.70 24.98
C LEU A 5 -11.36 -3.70 23.46
N SER A 6 -12.55 -3.31 23.01
CA SER A 6 -12.76 -2.91 21.61
C SER A 6 -12.74 -1.39 21.53
N ARG A 7 -11.64 -0.76 21.96
CA ARG A 7 -11.39 0.63 21.59
C ARG A 7 -11.09 0.63 20.10
N HIS A 8 -12.06 1.10 19.31
CA HIS A 8 -11.85 1.40 17.90
C HIS A 8 -10.70 2.40 17.80
N LEU A 9 -9.50 1.88 17.58
CA LEU A 9 -8.34 2.68 17.24
C LEU A 9 -8.68 3.40 15.93
N PRO A 10 -8.53 4.73 15.86
CA PRO A 10 -8.85 5.47 14.66
C PRO A 10 -8.06 4.89 13.50
N HIS A 11 -8.73 4.62 12.38
CA HIS A 11 -8.16 3.94 11.21
C HIS A 11 -6.83 4.56 10.74
N ARG A 12 -6.62 5.87 10.96
CA ARG A 12 -5.37 6.58 10.65
C ARG A 12 -4.13 6.09 11.42
N LEU A 13 -4.29 5.46 12.59
CA LEU A 13 -3.17 4.90 13.35
C LEU A 13 -2.79 3.47 12.94
N ILE A 14 -3.70 2.77 12.25
CA ILE A 14 -3.50 1.38 11.79
C ILE A 14 -3.26 1.31 10.29
N ALA A 15 -3.75 2.31 9.54
CA ALA A 15 -3.45 2.50 8.14
C ALA A 15 -1.95 2.77 8.00
N ARG A 16 -1.19 1.69 7.78
CA ARG A 16 0.13 1.79 7.19
C ARG A 16 -0.10 2.21 5.76
N ASP A 17 0.02 3.50 5.49
CA ASP A 17 0.32 3.93 4.12
C ASP A 17 1.54 3.10 3.70
N PRO A 18 1.41 2.26 2.67
CA PRO A 18 2.53 1.45 2.24
C PRO A 18 3.61 2.43 1.81
N LEU A 19 4.64 2.56 2.65
CA LEU A 19 5.87 3.20 2.24
C LEU A 19 6.26 2.54 0.92
N PRO A 20 6.66 3.31 -0.11
CA PRO A 20 7.10 2.77 -1.37
C PRO A 20 8.21 1.75 -1.12
N ASN A 21 7.85 0.47 -1.05
CA ASN A 21 8.80 -0.61 -0.82
C ASN A 21 9.22 -1.15 -2.20
N ALA A 22 10.39 -1.77 -2.27
CA ALA A 22 10.96 -2.24 -3.55
C ALA A 22 9.99 -3.12 -4.36
N ASN A 23 9.09 -3.85 -3.69
CA ASN A 23 8.06 -4.67 -4.33
C ASN A 23 6.83 -3.87 -4.81
N THR A 24 6.49 -2.73 -4.20
CA THR A 24 5.43 -1.82 -4.66
C THR A 24 5.93 -0.94 -5.82
N MET A 25 7.24 -0.65 -5.87
CA MET A 25 7.90 -0.02 -7.03
C MET A 25 8.14 -0.99 -8.20
N ALA A 26 7.97 -2.31 -8.00
CA ALA A 26 8.22 -3.31 -9.03
C ALA A 26 7.27 -3.22 -10.24
N GLY A 27 6.26 -2.34 -10.23
CA GLY A 27 5.35 -2.12 -11.35
C GLY A 27 5.83 -1.12 -12.40
N ALA A 28 6.64 -0.13 -12.03
CA ALA A 28 7.16 0.88 -12.97
C ALA A 28 8.32 1.66 -12.35
N ALA A 29 9.43 1.78 -13.06
CA ALA A 29 10.49 2.72 -12.69
C ALA A 29 9.93 4.15 -12.67
N ILE A 30 10.22 4.90 -11.61
CA ILE A 30 9.87 6.33 -11.56
C ILE A 30 10.59 7.02 -12.73
N PRO A 31 9.88 7.68 -13.65
CA PRO A 31 10.53 8.31 -14.79
C PRO A 31 11.39 9.47 -14.30
N ALA A 32 12.62 9.58 -14.82
CA ALA A 32 13.55 10.65 -14.45
C ALA A 32 12.95 12.06 -14.66
N SER A 33 12.06 12.20 -15.64
CA SER A 33 11.34 13.44 -15.91
C SER A 33 10.43 13.90 -14.75
N LEU A 34 9.93 12.97 -13.92
CA LEU A 34 9.15 13.32 -12.73
C LEU A 34 10.06 13.97 -11.68
N THR A 35 11.22 13.37 -11.41
CA THR A 35 12.20 13.91 -10.46
C THR A 35 12.69 15.29 -10.91
N GLU A 36 13.03 15.45 -12.18
CA GLU A 36 13.44 16.74 -12.75
C GLU A 36 12.34 17.79 -12.60
N ARG A 37 11.09 17.44 -12.93
CA ARG A 37 9.94 18.35 -12.78
C ARG A 37 9.73 18.74 -11.31
N CYS A 38 9.84 17.81 -10.37
CA CYS A 38 9.71 18.10 -8.94
C CYS A 38 10.80 19.06 -8.45
N LEU A 39 12.05 18.86 -8.87
CA LEU A 39 13.16 19.74 -8.51
C LEU A 39 12.98 21.14 -9.10
N ASN A 40 12.55 21.24 -10.36
CA ASN A 40 12.28 22.52 -11.01
C ASN A 40 11.16 23.28 -10.27
N VAL A 41 10.05 22.61 -9.97
CA VAL A 41 8.93 23.23 -9.24
C VAL A 41 9.33 23.63 -7.82
N ALA A 42 10.13 22.83 -7.12
CA ALA A 42 10.59 23.16 -5.77
C ALA A 42 11.51 24.39 -5.72
N ALA A 43 12.16 24.74 -6.83
CA ALA A 43 13.01 25.91 -6.96
C ALA A 43 12.28 27.17 -7.45
N MET A 44 11.02 27.05 -7.90
CA MET A 44 10.22 28.18 -8.40
C MET A 44 9.86 29.16 -7.29
N ASP A 45 9.70 30.43 -7.66
CA ASP A 45 9.11 31.43 -6.77
C ASP A 45 7.59 31.26 -6.67
N GLU A 46 6.97 31.89 -5.66
CA GLU A 46 5.54 31.72 -5.38
C GLU A 46 4.65 32.08 -6.59
N ASN A 47 4.96 33.18 -7.27
CA ASN A 47 4.18 33.65 -8.43
C ASN A 47 4.36 32.74 -9.66
N GLU A 48 5.53 32.14 -9.83
CA GLU A 48 5.80 31.15 -10.87
C GLU A 48 5.06 29.84 -10.58
N VAL A 49 5.00 29.37 -9.34
CA VAL A 49 4.20 28.20 -8.95
C VAL A 49 2.71 28.45 -9.22
N TRP A 50 2.18 29.62 -8.87
CA TRP A 50 0.78 29.98 -9.16
C TRP A 50 0.47 29.93 -10.65
N ARG A 51 1.35 30.49 -11.50
CA ARG A 51 1.19 30.41 -12.95
C ARG A 51 1.33 28.98 -13.48
N ALA A 52 2.26 28.20 -12.94
CA ALA A 52 2.52 26.83 -13.39
C ALA A 52 1.37 25.86 -13.10
N PHE A 53 0.64 26.07 -12.00
CA PHE A 53 -0.48 25.21 -11.59
C PHE A 53 -1.87 25.84 -11.76
N GLY A 54 -1.95 27.07 -12.30
CA GLY A 54 -3.21 27.79 -12.43
C GLY A 54 -3.85 28.12 -11.07
N GLY A 55 -3.02 28.40 -10.07
CA GLY A 55 -3.43 28.84 -8.74
C GLY A 55 -3.44 30.36 -8.63
N HIS A 56 -3.95 30.83 -7.49
CA HIS A 56 -4.05 32.25 -7.18
C HIS A 56 -3.94 32.46 -5.66
N PRO A 57 -3.46 33.63 -5.20
CA PRO A 57 -3.26 33.90 -3.78
C PRO A 57 -4.56 33.90 -2.95
N GLU A 58 -5.70 34.20 -3.56
CA GLU A 58 -7.03 34.13 -2.93
C GLU A 58 -7.58 32.70 -2.81
N GLY A 59 -6.90 31.71 -3.39
CA GLY A 59 -7.33 30.32 -3.43
C GLY A 59 -8.23 29.98 -4.63
N LEU A 60 -8.56 28.71 -4.78
CA LEU A 60 -9.41 28.20 -5.86
C LEU A 60 -10.90 28.37 -5.50
N ASN A 61 -11.71 28.72 -6.50
CA ASN A 61 -13.16 28.75 -6.36
C ASN A 61 -13.77 27.33 -6.46
N ALA A 62 -15.03 27.18 -6.05
CA ALA A 62 -15.70 25.88 -6.04
C ALA A 62 -15.82 25.23 -7.44
N GLN A 63 -15.97 26.04 -8.50
CA GLN A 63 -16.05 25.54 -9.87
C GLN A 63 -14.70 25.01 -10.36
N GLU A 64 -13.61 25.72 -10.09
CA GLU A 64 -12.24 25.31 -10.40
C GLU A 64 -11.87 24.02 -9.67
N VAL A 65 -12.18 23.93 -8.38
CA VAL A 65 -11.96 22.70 -7.60
C VAL A 65 -12.72 21.54 -8.23
N SER A 66 -13.98 21.74 -8.63
CA SER A 66 -14.77 20.69 -9.26
C SER A 66 -14.18 20.24 -10.61
N LYS A 67 -13.70 21.20 -11.42
CA LYS A 67 -13.06 20.93 -12.71
C LYS A 67 -11.74 20.17 -12.54
N ILE A 68 -10.88 20.63 -11.62
CA ILE A 68 -9.59 19.99 -11.35
C ILE A 68 -9.79 18.58 -10.82
N ARG A 69 -10.75 18.36 -9.92
CA ARG A 69 -11.10 17.01 -9.42
C ARG A 69 -11.65 16.10 -10.50
N ALA A 70 -12.43 16.62 -11.44
CA ALA A 70 -12.92 15.83 -12.57
C ALA A 70 -11.79 15.36 -13.49
N GLU A 71 -10.73 16.16 -13.62
CA GLU A 71 -9.56 15.85 -14.46
C GLU A 71 -8.52 14.96 -13.74
N HIS A 72 -8.20 15.28 -12.48
CA HIS A 72 -7.09 14.65 -11.74
C HIS A 72 -7.55 13.56 -10.76
N GLY A 73 -8.86 13.48 -10.48
CA GLY A 73 -9.41 12.61 -9.45
C GLY A 73 -9.20 13.15 -8.03
N ASP A 74 -9.57 12.33 -7.05
CA ASP A 74 -9.33 12.63 -5.64
C ASP A 74 -7.88 12.38 -5.26
N ASN A 75 -7.31 13.27 -4.42
CA ASN A 75 -5.97 13.11 -3.85
C ASN A 75 -5.98 12.05 -2.73
N GLN A 76 -6.21 10.80 -3.12
CA GLN A 76 -6.20 9.64 -2.24
C GLN A 76 -5.20 8.63 -2.78
N ILE A 77 -4.24 8.25 -1.94
CA ILE A 77 -3.35 7.13 -2.26
C ILE A 77 -4.20 5.86 -2.11
N PRO A 78 -4.33 5.02 -3.15
CA PRO A 78 -5.12 3.80 -3.05
C PRO A 78 -4.53 2.92 -1.95
N ALA A 79 -5.33 2.65 -0.92
CA ALA A 79 -4.94 1.73 0.14
C ALA A 79 -4.68 0.35 -0.49
N GLN A 80 -3.52 -0.24 -0.20
CA GLN A 80 -3.28 -1.64 -0.56
C GLN A 80 -4.39 -2.49 0.08
N LYS A 81 -5.11 -3.25 -0.75
CA LYS A 81 -6.10 -4.20 -0.24
C LYS A 81 -5.38 -5.16 0.69
N PRO A 82 -5.87 -5.38 1.93
CA PRO A 82 -5.24 -6.33 2.84
C PRO A 82 -5.21 -7.70 2.17
N SER A 83 -4.03 -8.31 2.10
CA SER A 83 -3.89 -9.68 1.59
C SER A 83 -4.78 -10.61 2.42
N PRO A 84 -5.53 -11.51 1.78
CA PRO A 84 -6.34 -12.48 2.51
C PRO A 84 -5.47 -13.34 3.45
N TRP A 85 -5.98 -13.64 4.64
CA TRP A 85 -5.22 -14.33 5.69
C TRP A 85 -4.68 -15.70 5.25
N TRP A 86 -5.40 -16.42 4.38
CA TRP A 86 -4.96 -17.71 3.85
C TRP A 86 -3.73 -17.59 2.94
N VAL A 87 -3.58 -16.45 2.23
CA VAL A 87 -2.39 -16.18 1.40
C VAL A 87 -1.18 -15.99 2.28
N HIS A 88 -1.32 -15.23 3.37
CA HIS A 88 -0.25 -15.08 4.37
C HIS A 88 0.13 -16.42 4.99
N LEU A 89 -0.86 -17.24 5.36
CA LEU A 89 -0.61 -18.55 5.92
C LEU A 89 0.19 -19.44 4.95
N TRP A 90 -0.25 -19.52 3.69
CA TRP A 90 0.46 -20.31 2.67
C TRP A 90 1.89 -19.83 2.45
N LEU A 91 2.09 -18.50 2.41
CA LEU A 91 3.42 -17.92 2.22
C LEU A 91 4.37 -18.28 3.35
N CYS A 92 3.90 -18.25 4.60
CA CYS A 92 4.66 -18.66 5.78
C CYS A 92 4.87 -20.19 5.85
N TYR A 93 3.88 -20.96 5.38
CA TYR A 93 3.94 -22.42 5.40
C TYR A 93 4.88 -23.00 4.34
N ARG A 94 5.03 -22.33 3.18
CA ARG A 94 5.91 -22.74 2.07
C ARG A 94 7.41 -22.54 2.36
N ASN A 95 7.84 -22.94 3.55
CA ASN A 95 9.22 -23.06 3.96
C ASN A 95 9.70 -24.50 3.71
N PRO A 96 10.91 -24.72 3.17
CA PRO A 96 11.41 -26.08 2.88
C PRO A 96 11.37 -27.00 4.09
N PHE A 97 11.63 -26.50 5.30
CA PHE A 97 11.55 -27.29 6.53
C PHE A 97 10.11 -27.75 6.84
N ASN A 98 9.12 -26.86 6.77
CA ASN A 98 7.72 -27.21 7.02
C ASN A 98 7.18 -28.20 5.99
N LEU A 99 7.60 -28.07 4.73
CA LEU A 99 7.25 -29.03 3.67
C LEU A 99 7.87 -30.40 3.94
N LEU A 100 9.16 -30.43 4.33
CA LEU A 100 9.83 -31.67 4.71
C LEU A 100 9.14 -32.34 5.89
N LEU A 101 8.79 -31.59 6.94
CA LEU A 101 8.05 -32.11 8.09
C LEU A 101 6.67 -32.66 7.69
N THR A 102 6.00 -32.00 6.76
CA THR A 102 4.68 -32.45 6.29
C THR A 102 4.80 -33.74 5.49
N VAL A 103 5.78 -33.83 4.58
CA VAL A 103 6.07 -35.06 3.83
C VAL A 103 6.41 -36.20 4.79
N LEU A 104 7.28 -35.93 5.77
CA LEU A 104 7.65 -36.91 6.79
C LEU A 104 6.43 -37.37 7.61
N GLY A 105 5.56 -36.44 8.02
CA GLY A 105 4.33 -36.74 8.74
C GLY A 105 3.37 -37.60 7.93
N ILE A 106 3.22 -37.33 6.62
CA ILE A 106 2.41 -38.16 5.71
C ILE A 106 2.98 -39.58 5.61
N ILE A 107 4.30 -39.72 5.43
CA ILE A 107 4.94 -41.04 5.38
C ILE A 107 4.76 -41.77 6.71
N SER A 108 4.96 -41.10 7.85
CA SER A 108 4.77 -41.67 9.18
C SER A 108 3.33 -42.18 9.37
N TYR A 109 2.33 -41.36 9.01
CA TYR A 109 0.92 -41.73 9.11
C TYR A 109 0.57 -42.92 8.21
N ALA A 110 0.97 -42.88 6.93
CA ALA A 110 0.72 -43.98 6.00
C ALA A 110 1.38 -45.28 6.48
N THR A 111 2.57 -45.17 7.08
CA THR A 111 3.33 -46.31 7.59
C THR A 111 2.70 -46.89 8.86
N GLU A 112 2.26 -46.07 9.80
CA GLU A 112 1.52 -46.55 10.99
C GLU A 112 0.17 -47.17 10.61
N ASP A 113 -0.57 -46.62 9.65
CA ASP A 113 -1.86 -47.18 9.18
C ASP A 113 -1.68 -48.46 8.33
N LEU A 114 -0.49 -48.68 7.75
CA LEU A 114 -0.12 -49.92 7.06
C LEU A 114 0.39 -51.02 8.01
N PHE A 115 0.77 -50.66 9.25
CA PHE A 115 1.30 -51.59 10.26
C PHE A 115 0.40 -51.78 11.49
N ALA A 116 -0.77 -51.12 11.53
CA ALA A 116 -1.86 -51.37 12.48
C ALA A 116 -2.86 -52.40 11.93
#